data_AF-A0AAW0DYH7-F1
#
_entry.id   AF-A0AAW0DYH7-F1
#
_cell.length_a   1.000
_cell.length_b   1.000
_cell.length_c   1.000
_cell.angle_alpha   90.00
_cell.angle_beta   90.00
_cell.angle_gamma   90.00
#
_symmetry.space_group_name_H-M   'P 1'
#
loop_
_entity.id
_entity.type
_entity.pdbx_description
1 polymer ?
#
loop_
_entity_poly.entity_id
_entity_poly.type
_entity_poly.pdbx_seq_one_letter_code
_entity_poly.pdbx_strand_id
1 'polypeptide(L)'
;MSPTEDERSELLLSCRYGDLEDVQIFVEKYSWEDVANVKDENGNTVLHMTAANGHDDILDFILPKLPPSLLSMQNSAGSTALHWAALNQHLSTMKKLVEIAGVGLIDIKNNAGRSPLGESEMAGWEEGASWLVGVMNLGADEVKEGEEVEKEEEGEVPGNIEVEIQDADGGVAKMTISGNEDKS
;
A
#
# COMPACT_ATOMS: atom_id res chain seq x y z
N MET A 1 17.13 29.48 1.33
CA MET A 1 18.41 28.99 1.88
C MET A 1 18.14 27.57 2.32
N SER A 2 19.04 26.63 2.06
CA SER A 2 18.86 25.25 2.51
C SER A 2 19.25 25.10 3.99
N PRO A 3 18.60 24.21 4.76
CA PRO A 3 18.93 23.99 6.16
C PRO A 3 20.33 23.41 6.34
N THR A 4 20.99 23.81 7.42
CA THR A 4 22.27 23.26 7.84
C THR A 4 22.13 21.81 8.36
N GLU A 5 23.25 21.13 8.58
CA GLU A 5 23.23 19.78 9.16
C GLU A 5 22.69 19.76 10.59
N ASP A 6 23.05 20.77 11.40
CA ASP A 6 22.55 20.91 12.77
C ASP A 6 21.03 21.12 12.79
N GLU A 7 20.48 21.99 11.94
CA GLU A 7 19.04 22.23 11.88
C GLU A 7 18.25 21.01 11.36
N ARG A 8 18.82 20.25 10.42
CA ARG A 8 18.21 18.98 9.98
C ARG A 8 18.20 17.96 11.12
N SER A 9 19.28 17.89 11.89
CA SER A 9 19.37 17.01 13.06
C SER A 9 18.39 17.42 14.15
N GLU A 10 18.26 18.73 14.39
CA GLU A 10 17.29 19.30 15.32
C GLU A 10 15.86 18.97 14.92
N LEU A 11 15.50 19.11 13.63
CA LEU A 11 14.18 18.69 13.14
C LEU A 11 13.88 17.21 13.44
N LEU A 12 14.85 16.32 13.21
CA LEU A 12 14.66 14.89 13.52
C LEU A 12 14.50 14.64 15.02
N LEU A 13 15.18 15.41 15.88
CA LEU A 13 15.00 15.34 17.32
C LEU A 13 13.62 15.85 17.74
N SER A 14 13.15 16.98 17.21
CA SER A 14 11.80 17.48 17.46
C SER A 14 10.74 16.47 17.03
N CYS A 15 10.90 15.86 15.85
CA CYS A 15 10.04 14.76 15.39
C CYS A 15 10.08 13.53 16.31
N ARG A 16 11.24 13.23 16.91
CA ARG A 16 11.40 12.09 17.83
C ARG A 16 10.78 12.35 19.20
N TYR A 17 10.88 13.58 19.71
CA TYR A 17 10.45 13.94 21.06
C TYR A 17 9.04 14.54 21.13
N GLY A 18 8.42 14.85 19.99
CA GLY A 18 7.04 15.33 19.94
C GLY A 18 6.93 16.86 19.99
N ASP A 19 8.00 17.58 19.63
CA ASP A 19 8.06 19.04 19.69
C ASP A 19 7.43 19.65 18.43
N LEU A 20 6.10 19.61 18.35
CA LEU A 20 5.33 20.13 17.21
C LEU A 20 5.64 21.61 16.91
N GLU A 21 5.87 22.42 17.94
CA GLU A 21 6.20 23.85 17.78
C GLU A 21 7.52 24.04 17.01
N ASP A 22 8.55 23.26 17.31
CA ASP A 22 9.83 23.33 16.60
C ASP A 22 9.70 22.82 15.16
N VAL A 23 8.88 21.79 14.93
CA VAL A 23 8.54 21.34 13.56
C VAL A 23 7.86 22.46 12.78
N GLN A 24 6.93 23.19 13.41
CA GLN A 24 6.26 24.34 12.80
C GLN A 24 7.24 25.47 12.49
N ILE A 25 8.12 25.82 13.42
CA ILE A 25 9.17 26.83 13.23
C ILE A 25 10.09 26.45 12.06
N PHE A 26 10.47 25.17 11.95
CA PHE A 26 11.30 24.69 10.85
C PHE A 26 10.63 24.92 9.48
N VAL A 27 9.33 24.61 9.34
CA VAL A 27 8.61 24.79 8.06
C VAL A 27 8.23 26.24 7.75
N GLU A 28 8.27 27.14 8.73
CA GLU A 28 8.20 28.58 8.47
C GLU A 28 9.49 29.09 7.83
N LYS A 29 10.63 28.48 8.17
CA LYS A 29 11.95 28.87 7.67
C LYS A 29 12.34 28.17 6.37
N TYR A 30 11.89 26.93 6.17
CA TYR A 30 12.30 26.04 5.09
C TYR A 30 11.10 25.46 4.34
N SER A 31 11.34 24.92 3.14
CA SER A 31 10.28 24.35 2.31
C SER A 31 9.89 22.93 2.76
N TRP A 32 8.71 22.47 2.36
CA TRP A 32 8.32 21.06 2.54
C TRP A 32 9.22 20.08 1.76
N GLU A 33 9.88 20.55 0.69
CA GLU A 33 10.91 19.77 0.00
C GLU A 33 12.16 19.60 0.87
N ASP A 34 12.56 20.64 1.61
CA ASP A 34 13.66 20.54 2.58
C ASP A 34 13.32 19.52 3.67
N VAL A 35 12.11 19.57 4.24
CA VAL A 35 11.62 18.59 5.24
C VAL A 35 11.66 17.17 4.68
N ALA A 36 11.14 16.95 3.48
CA ALA A 36 11.09 15.62 2.85
C ALA A 36 12.49 15.03 2.59
N ASN A 37 13.51 15.88 2.45
CA ASN A 37 14.89 15.48 2.22
C ASN A 37 15.70 15.26 3.51
N VAL A 38 15.14 15.57 4.68
CA VAL A 38 15.82 15.36 5.97
C VAL A 38 15.88 13.88 6.31
N LYS A 39 17.10 13.39 6.57
CA LYS A 39 17.39 12.05 7.09
C LYS A 39 18.68 12.03 7.89
N ASP A 40 18.77 11.12 8.87
CA ASP A 40 20.01 10.88 9.62
C ASP A 40 20.97 9.93 8.87
N GLU A 41 22.10 9.61 9.49
CA GLU A 41 23.13 8.69 8.97
C GLU A 41 22.62 7.25 8.74
N ASN A 42 21.54 6.86 9.44
CA ASN A 42 20.88 5.58 9.27
C ASN A 42 19.75 5.64 8.23
N GLY A 43 19.57 6.78 7.55
CA GLY A 43 18.52 6.99 6.57
C GLY A 43 17.12 7.14 7.19
N ASN A 44 17.02 7.39 8.50
CA ASN A 44 15.74 7.64 9.16
C ASN A 44 15.24 9.03 8.81
N THR A 45 14.04 9.10 8.27
CA THR A 45 13.35 10.34 7.90
C THR A 45 12.54 10.89 9.07
N VAL A 46 11.95 12.08 8.89
CA VAL A 46 10.97 12.65 9.83
C VAL A 46 9.85 11.67 10.16
N LEU A 47 9.34 10.92 9.17
CA LEU A 47 8.29 9.92 9.39
C LEU A 47 8.75 8.75 10.27
N HIS A 48 10.01 8.33 10.17
CA HIS A 48 10.54 7.30 11.05
C HIS A 48 10.56 7.80 12.49
N MET A 49 11.15 8.98 12.74
CA MET A 49 11.29 9.55 14.08
C MET A 49 9.94 9.77 14.77
N THR A 50 8.98 10.34 14.02
CA THR A 50 7.61 10.59 14.49
C THR A 50 6.87 9.28 14.77
N ALA A 51 6.92 8.32 13.84
CA ALA A 51 6.18 7.06 13.96
C ALA A 51 6.73 6.14 15.06
N ALA A 52 8.04 6.18 15.34
CA ALA A 52 8.64 5.39 16.42
C ALA A 52 8.10 5.73 17.80
N ASN A 53 7.56 6.94 18.02
CA ASN A 53 7.12 7.40 19.33
C ASN A 53 5.63 7.77 19.36
N GLY A 54 4.91 7.55 18.25
CA GLY A 54 3.46 7.73 18.19
C GLY A 54 3.00 9.19 18.23
N HIS A 55 3.81 10.12 17.72
CA HIS A 55 3.49 11.56 17.69
C HIS A 55 2.51 11.89 16.57
N ASP A 56 1.26 11.49 16.79
CA ASP A 56 0.16 11.59 15.84
C ASP A 56 -0.19 13.03 15.44
N ASP A 57 0.03 14.00 16.33
CA ASP A 57 -0.17 15.43 16.08
C ASP A 57 0.83 15.98 15.05
N ILE A 58 2.08 15.55 15.13
CA ILE A 58 3.11 15.85 14.12
C ILE A 58 2.76 15.14 12.81
N LEU A 59 2.33 13.87 12.84
CA LEU A 59 1.90 13.18 11.62
C LEU A 59 0.75 13.90 10.92
N ASP A 60 -0.27 14.32 11.66
CA ASP A 60 -1.41 15.06 11.12
C ASP A 60 -0.98 16.40 10.49
N PHE A 61 0.06 17.02 11.03
CA PHE A 61 0.62 18.24 10.49
C PHE A 61 1.42 18.02 9.20
N ILE A 62 2.26 16.98 9.13
CA ILE A 62 3.22 16.80 8.02
C ILE A 62 2.70 15.92 6.88
N LEU A 63 1.90 14.89 7.16
CA LEU A 63 1.43 13.94 6.14
C LEU A 63 0.72 14.60 4.94
N PRO A 64 -0.16 15.60 5.13
CA PRO A 64 -0.85 16.25 4.01
C PRO A 64 0.08 17.06 3.09
N LYS A 65 1.33 17.29 3.49
CA LYS A 65 2.28 18.18 2.82
C LYS A 65 3.49 17.45 2.24
N LEU A 66 3.77 16.23 2.71
CA LEU A 66 4.90 15.43 2.27
C LEU A 66 4.54 14.57 1.04
N PRO A 67 5.53 14.27 0.19
CA PRO A 67 5.30 13.41 -0.97
C PRO A 67 4.95 11.98 -0.52
N PRO A 68 3.96 11.31 -1.16
CA PRO A 68 3.56 9.95 -0.79
C PRO A 68 4.69 8.92 -0.84
N SER A 69 5.69 9.13 -1.71
CA SER A 69 6.87 8.26 -1.82
C SER A 69 7.70 8.18 -0.53
N LEU A 70 7.57 9.15 0.38
CA LEU A 70 8.28 9.13 1.66
C LEU A 70 7.73 8.07 2.63
N LEU A 71 6.44 7.70 2.50
CA LEU A 71 5.78 6.71 3.38
C LEU A 71 6.38 5.32 3.22
N SER A 72 6.77 4.96 2.00
CA SER A 72 7.42 3.68 1.67
C SER A 72 8.94 3.74 1.74
N MET A 73 9.53 4.86 2.12
CA MET A 73 11.00 4.99 2.19
C MET A 73 11.55 4.07 3.28
N GLN A 74 12.56 3.29 2.90
CA GLN A 74 13.25 2.37 3.80
C GLN A 74 14.56 3.00 4.30
N ASN A 75 14.79 2.92 5.61
CA ASN A 75 16.06 3.28 6.22
C ASN A 75 17.15 2.23 5.92
N SER A 76 18.36 2.39 6.47
CA SER A 76 19.49 1.46 6.27
C SER A 76 19.23 0.03 6.77
N ALA A 77 18.24 -0.18 7.63
CA ALA A 77 17.80 -1.51 8.07
C ALA A 77 16.69 -2.12 7.18
N GLY A 78 16.27 -1.41 6.12
CA GLY A 78 15.12 -1.78 5.30
C GLY A 78 13.78 -1.47 5.97
N SER A 79 13.77 -0.84 7.15
CA SER A 79 12.52 -0.54 7.85
C SER A 79 11.88 0.72 7.29
N THR A 80 10.56 0.73 7.19
CA THR A 80 9.74 1.94 6.95
C THR A 80 9.26 2.53 8.28
N ALA A 81 8.66 3.73 8.25
CA ALA A 81 7.99 4.31 9.42
C ALA A 81 6.93 3.38 10.03
N LEU A 82 6.20 2.61 9.19
CA LEU A 82 5.20 1.65 9.67
C LEU A 82 5.81 0.49 10.46
N HIS A 83 7.03 0.05 10.13
CA HIS A 83 7.74 -0.96 10.93
C HIS A 83 8.03 -0.45 12.34
N TRP A 84 8.44 0.82 12.48
CA TRP A 84 8.75 1.42 13.77
C TRP A 84 7.50 1.65 14.61
N ALA A 85 6.41 2.14 14.01
CA ALA A 85 5.11 2.22 14.67
C ALA A 85 4.63 0.83 15.15
N ALA A 86 4.84 -0.21 14.34
CA ALA A 86 4.47 -1.58 14.67
C ALA A 86 5.29 -2.18 15.82
N LEU A 87 6.61 -2.00 15.77
CA LEU A 87 7.53 -2.47 16.81
C LEU A 87 7.26 -1.79 18.16
N ASN A 88 6.93 -0.50 18.14
CA ASN A 88 6.72 0.32 19.34
C ASN A 88 5.24 0.46 19.74
N GLN A 89 4.35 -0.33 19.12
CA GLN A 89 2.95 -0.50 19.55
C GLN A 89 2.05 0.74 19.39
N HIS A 90 2.26 1.52 18.33
CA HIS A 90 1.50 2.74 18.06
C HIS A 90 0.39 2.52 17.02
N LEU A 91 -0.74 1.95 17.44
CA LEU A 91 -1.84 1.59 16.52
C LEU A 91 -2.43 2.79 15.77
N SER A 92 -2.63 3.91 16.45
CA SER A 92 -3.22 5.11 15.85
C SER A 92 -2.32 5.65 14.72
N THR A 93 -1.01 5.70 14.97
CA THR A 93 0.02 6.03 13.98
C THR A 93 0.01 5.08 12.79
N MET A 94 -0.09 3.76 13.02
CA MET A 94 -0.17 2.78 11.93
C MET A 94 -1.38 3.01 11.03
N LYS A 95 -2.54 3.27 11.64
CA LYS A 95 -3.79 3.57 10.91
C LYS A 95 -3.62 4.78 10.01
N LYS A 96 -3.08 5.89 10.54
CA LYS A 96 -2.81 7.12 9.79
C LYS A 96 -1.86 6.87 8.61
N LEU A 97 -0.78 6.13 8.83
CA LEU A 97 0.19 5.84 7.78
C LEU A 97 -0.43 4.99 6.65
N VAL A 98 -1.20 3.96 6.99
CA VAL A 98 -1.85 3.07 6.00
C VAL A 98 -3.00 3.79 5.28
N GLU A 99 -3.76 4.64 5.97
CA GLU A 99 -4.84 5.44 5.36
C GLU A 99 -4.32 6.32 4.21
N ILE A 100 -3.14 6.92 4.37
CA ILE A 100 -2.54 7.78 3.35
C ILE A 100 -1.75 6.99 2.29
N ALA A 101 -0.98 5.97 2.70
CA ALA A 101 -0.11 5.22 1.79
C ALA A 101 -0.84 4.14 0.99
N GLY A 102 -1.99 3.68 1.47
CA GLY A 102 -2.67 2.48 0.99
C GLY A 102 -2.11 1.19 1.58
N VAL A 103 -2.80 0.08 1.30
CA VAL A 103 -2.53 -1.24 1.91
C VAL A 103 -1.17 -1.81 1.54
N GLY A 104 -0.59 -1.47 0.40
CA GLY A 104 0.72 -2.00 -0.03
C GLY A 104 1.88 -1.67 0.93
N LEU A 105 1.72 -0.68 1.82
CA LEU A 105 2.71 -0.36 2.86
C LEU A 105 2.91 -1.51 3.87
N ILE A 106 1.89 -2.35 4.08
CA ILE A 106 1.91 -3.42 5.09
C ILE A 106 2.73 -4.65 4.65
N ASP A 107 3.04 -4.76 3.35
CA ASP A 107 3.76 -5.91 2.78
C ASP A 107 5.27 -5.70 2.64
N ILE A 108 5.73 -4.46 2.80
CA ILE A 108 7.16 -4.13 2.69
C ILE A 108 7.93 -4.88 3.79
N LYS A 109 9.00 -5.57 3.40
CA LYS A 109 9.88 -6.29 4.32
C LYS A 109 11.19 -5.54 4.53
N ASN A 110 11.63 -5.46 5.77
CA ASN A 110 12.95 -4.97 6.11
C ASN A 110 14.07 -5.99 5.83
N ASN A 111 15.31 -5.62 6.10
CA ASN A 111 16.49 -6.45 5.80
C ASN A 111 16.54 -7.74 6.63
N ALA A 112 15.75 -7.83 7.70
CA ALA A 112 15.58 -9.05 8.47
C ALA A 112 14.41 -9.93 7.97
N GLY A 113 13.78 -9.55 6.85
CA GLY A 113 12.67 -10.28 6.23
C GLY A 113 11.32 -10.09 6.93
N ARG A 114 11.21 -9.15 7.88
CA ARG A 114 9.98 -8.89 8.62
C ARG A 114 9.19 -7.77 7.96
N SER A 115 7.89 -7.96 7.81
CA SER A 115 6.93 -6.88 7.53
C SER A 115 6.53 -6.18 8.83
N PRO A 116 5.74 -5.09 8.79
CA PRO A 116 5.13 -4.50 9.98
C PRO A 116 4.41 -5.51 10.87
N LEU A 117 3.74 -6.51 10.29
CA LEU A 117 3.13 -7.60 11.06
C LEU A 117 4.18 -8.41 11.82
N GLY A 118 5.29 -8.75 11.14
CA GLY A 118 6.41 -9.44 11.78
C GLY A 118 7.07 -8.63 12.90
N GLU A 119 7.08 -7.30 12.82
CA GLU A 119 7.54 -6.44 13.92
C GLU A 119 6.54 -6.41 15.09
N SER A 120 5.23 -6.37 14.83
CA SER A 120 4.21 -6.48 15.89
C SER A 120 4.31 -7.83 16.62
N GLU A 121 4.49 -8.94 15.88
CA GLU A 121 4.69 -10.28 16.46
C GLU A 121 5.98 -10.36 17.29
N MET A 122 7.08 -9.77 16.79
CA MET A 122 8.36 -9.70 17.52
C MET A 122 8.22 -8.92 18.84
N ALA A 123 7.40 -7.87 18.84
CA ALA A 123 7.09 -7.08 20.02
C ALA A 123 6.11 -7.78 20.98
N GLY A 124 5.49 -8.89 20.58
CA GLY A 124 4.42 -9.54 21.33
C GLY A 124 3.13 -8.70 21.39
N TRP A 125 2.89 -7.86 20.38
CA TRP A 125 1.79 -6.91 20.37
C TRP A 125 0.59 -7.40 19.56
N GLU A 126 -0.31 -8.11 20.26
CA GLU A 126 -1.48 -8.77 19.66
C GLU A 126 -2.47 -7.81 19.00
N GLU A 127 -2.66 -6.60 19.55
CA GLU A 127 -3.63 -5.64 19.03
C GLU A 127 -3.22 -5.12 17.63
N GLY A 128 -1.96 -4.72 17.47
CA GLY A 128 -1.44 -4.27 16.18
C GLY A 128 -1.35 -5.38 15.15
N ALA A 129 -0.94 -6.58 15.57
CA ALA A 129 -0.95 -7.76 14.72
C ALA A 129 -2.36 -8.10 14.22
N SER A 130 -3.34 -8.11 15.12
CA SER A 130 -4.75 -8.37 14.78
C SER A 130 -5.29 -7.31 13.82
N TRP A 131 -4.95 -6.03 14.03
CA TRP A 131 -5.35 -4.97 13.11
C TRP A 131 -4.74 -5.17 11.72
N LEU A 132 -3.44 -5.47 11.62
CA LEU A 132 -2.78 -5.71 10.34
C LEU A 132 -3.36 -6.92 9.59
N VAL A 133 -3.64 -8.02 10.29
CA VAL A 133 -4.34 -9.18 9.70
C VAL A 133 -5.73 -8.78 9.21
N GLY A 134 -6.44 -7.94 9.96
CA GLY A 134 -7.73 -7.37 9.53
C GLY A 134 -7.59 -6.58 8.23
N VAL A 135 -6.59 -5.71 8.12
CA VAL A 135 -6.32 -4.93 6.89
C VAL A 135 -5.98 -5.85 5.71
N MET A 136 -5.19 -6.91 5.92
CA MET A 136 -4.85 -7.88 4.87
C MET A 136 -6.09 -8.60 4.33
N ASN A 137 -7.01 -8.99 5.20
CA ASN A 137 -8.25 -9.67 4.80
C ASN A 137 -9.21 -8.72 4.07
N LEU A 138 -9.27 -7.44 4.47
CA LEU A 138 -10.10 -6.44 3.79
C LEU A 138 -9.57 -6.10 2.39
N GLY A 139 -8.24 -6.07 2.20
CA GLY A 139 -7.62 -5.88 0.88
C GLY A 139 -7.76 -7.09 -0.05
N ALA A 140 -8.05 -8.28 0.49
CA ALA A 140 -8.30 -9.49 -0.29
C ALA A 140 -9.73 -9.56 -0.89
N ASP A 141 -10.68 -8.79 -0.34
CA ASP A 141 -12.04 -8.71 -0.88
C ASP A 141 -12.16 -7.74 -2.09
N GLU A 142 -11.19 -6.84 -2.29
CA GLU A 142 -11.09 -6.01 -3.51
C GLU A 142 -10.44 -6.75 -4.70
N VAL A 143 -10.05 -8.01 -4.53
CA VAL A 143 -9.55 -8.91 -5.60
C VAL A 143 -10.45 -10.13 -5.86
N LYS A 144 -11.75 -10.01 -5.62
CA LYS A 144 -12.77 -10.93 -6.14
C LYS A 144 -13.79 -10.26 -7.07
N GLU A 145 -13.32 -9.60 -8.10
CA GLU A 145 -14.00 -9.58 -9.41
C GLU A 145 -12.98 -9.97 -10.48
N GLY A 146 -12.86 -11.28 -10.72
CA GLY A 146 -11.95 -11.82 -11.72
C GLY A 146 -11.53 -13.25 -11.41
N GLU A 147 -12.41 -14.19 -11.75
CA GLU A 147 -12.13 -15.62 -11.95
C GLU A 147 -12.10 -16.52 -10.71
N GLU A 148 -13.30 -16.82 -10.16
CA GLU A 148 -13.58 -18.17 -9.65
C GLU A 148 -14.40 -18.94 -10.70
N VAL A 149 -13.71 -19.87 -11.36
CA VAL A 149 -14.11 -21.25 -11.66
C VAL A 149 -15.61 -21.48 -11.94
N GLU A 150 -15.98 -21.59 -13.21
CA GLU A 150 -17.17 -22.35 -13.58
C GLU A 150 -16.85 -23.84 -13.69
N LYS A 151 -17.70 -24.59 -12.99
CA LYS A 151 -17.73 -26.04 -12.89
C LYS A 151 -17.97 -26.69 -14.24
N GLU A 152 -17.42 -27.89 -14.39
CA GLU A 152 -17.95 -28.87 -15.33
C GLU A 152 -19.40 -29.19 -14.94
N GLU A 153 -20.36 -28.72 -15.74
CA GLU A 153 -21.69 -29.35 -15.88
C GLU A 153 -21.99 -29.52 -17.37
N GLU A 154 -22.43 -30.73 -17.71
CA GLU A 154 -22.80 -31.15 -19.05
C GLU A 154 -24.09 -30.44 -19.53
N GLY A 155 -24.09 -30.04 -20.80
CA GLY A 155 -25.29 -30.13 -21.64
C GLY A 155 -26.13 -28.88 -21.86
N GLU A 156 -25.75 -28.05 -22.83
CA GLU A 156 -26.70 -27.40 -23.74
C GLU A 156 -26.02 -27.12 -25.10
N VAL A 157 -26.45 -27.84 -26.14
CA VAL A 157 -25.98 -27.66 -27.52
C VAL A 157 -26.62 -26.40 -28.11
N PRO A 158 -25.86 -25.41 -28.61
CA PRO A 158 -26.46 -24.27 -29.28
C PRO A 158 -27.04 -24.70 -30.63
N GLY A 159 -28.34 -24.52 -30.78
CA GLY A 159 -29.08 -24.76 -32.00
C GLY A 159 -28.64 -23.83 -33.13
N ASN A 160 -28.51 -24.44 -34.31
CA ASN A 160 -28.41 -23.86 -35.66
C ASN A 160 -27.16 -23.01 -35.95
N ILE A 161 -26.24 -23.58 -36.72
CA ILE A 161 -25.10 -22.88 -37.32
C ILE A 161 -25.55 -22.34 -38.69
N GLU A 162 -25.52 -21.03 -38.87
CA GLU A 162 -25.69 -20.38 -40.18
C GLU A 162 -24.32 -20.17 -40.83
N VAL A 163 -24.16 -20.65 -42.07
CA VAL A 163 -22.92 -20.46 -42.84
C VAL A 163 -23.25 -19.65 -44.09
N GLU A 164 -22.53 -18.54 -44.28
CA GLU A 164 -22.54 -17.72 -45.50
C GLU A 164 -21.42 -18.18 -46.43
N ILE A 165 -21.79 -18.62 -47.63
CA ILE A 165 -20.81 -19.05 -48.64
C ILE A 165 -20.95 -18.11 -49.84
N GLN A 166 -19.85 -17.48 -50.23
CA GLN A 166 -19.77 -16.60 -51.39
C GLN A 166 -19.19 -17.36 -52.59
N ASP A 167 -19.85 -17.29 -53.74
CA ASP A 167 -19.33 -17.86 -54.99
C ASP A 167 -18.28 -16.94 -55.65
N ALA A 168 -17.60 -17.45 -56.68
CA ALA A 168 -16.54 -16.73 -57.38
C ALA A 168 -17.03 -15.49 -58.16
N ASP A 169 -18.35 -15.33 -58.32
CA ASP A 169 -18.99 -14.19 -58.98
C ASP A 169 -19.58 -13.18 -57.97
N GLY A 170 -19.40 -13.43 -56.67
CA GLY A 170 -19.73 -12.52 -55.58
C GLY A 170 -21.14 -12.68 -54.99
N GLY A 171 -21.91 -13.68 -55.41
CA GLY A 171 -23.22 -14.00 -54.84
C GLY A 171 -23.09 -14.70 -53.49
N VAL A 172 -23.85 -14.25 -52.48
CA VAL A 172 -23.85 -14.85 -51.13
C VAL A 172 -25.11 -15.70 -50.94
N ALA A 173 -24.93 -16.97 -50.60
CA ALA A 173 -26.01 -17.87 -50.22
C ALA A 173 -25.92 -18.22 -48.72
N LYS A 174 -27.07 -18.18 -48.03
CA LYS A 174 -27.20 -18.51 -46.60
C LYS A 174 -27.78 -19.92 -46.44
N MET A 175 -27.11 -20.78 -45.67
CA MET A 175 -27.60 -22.12 -45.37
C MET A 175 -27.55 -22.37 -43.86
N THR A 176 -28.67 -22.85 -43.29
CA THR A 176 -28.81 -23.18 -41.86
C THR A 176 -28.69 -24.70 -41.70
N ILE A 177 -27.72 -25.16 -40.90
CA ILE A 177 -27.58 -26.58 -40.54
C ILE A 177 -28.09 -26.77 -39.12
N SER A 178 -29.22 -27.48 -38.97
CA SER A 178 -29.76 -27.92 -37.68
C SER A 178 -29.20 -29.31 -37.34
N GLY A 179 -28.44 -29.42 -36.24
CA GLY A 179 -27.96 -30.69 -35.72
C GLY A 179 -29.08 -31.44 -35.03
N ASN A 180 -29.61 -32.49 -35.66
CA ASN A 180 -30.61 -33.38 -35.06
C ASN A 180 -29.87 -34.63 -34.54
N GLU A 181 -29.74 -34.78 -33.23
CA GLU A 181 -29.20 -36.01 -32.63
C GLU A 181 -30.29 -37.09 -32.58
N ASP A 182 -30.31 -37.99 -33.56
CA ASP A 182 -30.95 -39.30 -33.43
C ASP A 182 -30.06 -40.20 -32.53
N LYS A 183 -30.56 -40.60 -31.35
CA LYS A 183 -30.02 -41.75 -30.61
C LYS A 183 -31.15 -42.71 -30.24
N SER A 184 -31.04 -43.91 -30.80
CA SER A 184 -31.82 -45.12 -30.50
C SER A 184 -31.41 -45.76 -29.18
#